data_AF-A0A955T2B1-F1
#
_entry.id   AF-A0A955T2B1-F1
#
_cell.length_a   1.000
_cell.length_b   1.000
_cell.length_c   1.000
_cell.angle_alpha   90.00
_cell.angle_beta   90.00
_cell.angle_gamma   90.00
#
_symmetry.space_group_name_H-M   'P 1'
#
loop_
_entity.id
_entity.type
_entity.pdbx_description
1 polymer ?
#
loop_
_entity_poly.entity_id
_entity_poly.type
_entity_poly.pdbx_seq_one_letter_code
_entity_poly.pdbx_strand_id
1 'polypeptide(L)'
;VYGVKHDARGVQCAHVARVPKDRLHDFEAYEYLATEEPKWSRHVQDASPVLTGPPNEMSVSFNSYLGCFLAVHSNDLSGDIVGRTAPNPWGPWSDPVVLWTVRPEYQNPPPYPPLIYAGKEHPEIAGEGGKVLYLTYIEFEEYFPHLVEVTLT
;
A
#
# COMPACT_ATOMS: atom_id res chain seq x y z
N VAL A 1 -11.54 -3.45 -0.85
CA VAL A 1 -11.36 -1.98 -0.89
C VAL A 1 -10.56 -1.58 0.33
N TYR A 2 -9.45 -0.88 0.17
CA TYR A 2 -8.70 -0.33 1.30
C TYR A 2 -9.09 1.13 1.50
N GLY A 3 -9.17 1.53 2.76
CA GLY A 3 -9.28 2.93 3.18
C GLY A 3 -8.39 3.16 4.39
N VAL A 4 -8.06 4.42 4.67
CA VAL A 4 -7.23 4.79 5.83
C VAL A 4 -8.00 5.66 6.80
N LYS A 5 -7.72 5.49 8.09
CA LYS A 5 -8.18 6.40 9.16
C LYS A 5 -7.07 6.54 10.19
N HIS A 6 -7.02 7.66 10.90
CA HIS A 6 -6.12 7.81 12.03
C HIS A 6 -6.65 7.05 13.26
N ASP A 7 -5.77 6.39 14.00
CA ASP A 7 -6.09 5.87 15.33
C ASP A 7 -6.15 7.01 16.37
N ALA A 8 -6.45 6.66 17.63
CA ALA A 8 -6.55 7.64 18.73
C ALA A 8 -5.23 8.39 19.02
N ARG A 9 -4.10 7.89 18.53
CA ARG A 9 -2.77 8.50 18.68
C ARG A 9 -2.37 9.34 17.45
N GLY A 10 -3.23 9.40 16.42
CA GLY A 10 -2.95 10.09 15.16
C GLY A 10 -2.17 9.25 14.15
N VAL A 11 -1.94 7.96 14.40
CA VAL A 11 -1.23 7.08 13.47
C VAL A 11 -2.17 6.65 12.35
N GLN A 12 -1.72 6.76 11.10
CA GLN A 12 -2.50 6.33 9.95
C GLN A 12 -2.52 4.79 9.87
N CYS A 13 -3.73 4.23 9.77
CA CYS A 13 -3.93 2.79 9.68
C CYS A 13 -4.84 2.44 8.50
N ALA A 14 -4.44 1.44 7.71
CA ALA A 14 -5.28 0.91 6.64
C ALA A 14 -6.31 -0.08 7.18
N HIS A 15 -7.49 -0.05 6.58
CA HIS A 15 -8.66 -0.85 6.92
C HIS A 15 -9.23 -1.45 5.64
N VAL A 16 -9.90 -2.59 5.75
CA VAL A 16 -10.48 -3.29 4.60
C VAL A 16 -12.00 -3.28 4.68
N ALA A 17 -12.62 -2.96 3.55
CA ALA A 17 -14.02 -3.21 3.29
C ALA A 17 -14.19 -4.12 2.07
N ARG A 18 -15.30 -4.85 2.04
CA ARG A 18 -15.78 -5.61 0.88
C ARG A 18 -17.18 -5.16 0.49
N VAL A 19 -17.50 -5.31 -0.78
CA VAL A 19 -18.78 -4.93 -1.37
C VAL A 19 -18.97 -5.75 -2.65
N PRO A 20 -20.20 -6.16 -3.00
CA PRO A 20 -20.48 -6.73 -4.31
C PRO A 20 -20.05 -5.79 -5.44
N LYS A 21 -19.42 -6.33 -6.48
CA LYS A 21 -18.84 -5.54 -7.58
C LYS A 21 -19.85 -4.62 -8.27
N ASP A 22 -21.11 -5.06 -8.37
CA ASP A 22 -22.23 -4.33 -8.97
C ASP A 22 -22.87 -3.29 -8.05
N ARG A 23 -22.45 -3.23 -6.78
CA ARG A 23 -22.99 -2.32 -5.74
C ARG A 23 -21.95 -1.36 -5.17
N LEU A 24 -20.87 -1.09 -5.91
CA LEU A 24 -19.82 -0.13 -5.50
C LEU A 24 -20.36 1.28 -5.18
N HIS A 25 -21.49 1.67 -5.76
CA HIS A 25 -22.13 2.96 -5.55
C HIS A 25 -23.04 3.01 -4.30
N ASP A 26 -23.31 1.87 -3.68
CA ASP A 26 -24.24 1.74 -2.56
C ASP A 26 -23.49 1.53 -1.25
N PHE A 27 -23.38 2.60 -0.48
CA PHE A 27 -22.66 2.60 0.80
C PHE A 27 -23.24 1.61 1.82
N GLU A 28 -24.53 1.29 1.78
CA GLU A 28 -25.17 0.35 2.69
C GLU A 28 -24.84 -1.13 2.37
N ALA A 29 -24.27 -1.38 1.19
CA ALA A 29 -23.81 -2.70 0.76
C ALA A 29 -22.39 -3.03 1.22
N TYR A 30 -21.67 -2.06 1.80
CA TYR A 30 -20.32 -2.28 2.29
C TYR A 30 -20.33 -3.03 3.62
N GLU A 31 -19.38 -3.95 3.75
CA GLU A 31 -19.05 -4.59 5.00
C GLU A 31 -17.57 -4.34 5.32
N TYR A 32 -17.29 -4.02 6.57
CA TYR A 32 -15.98 -3.64 7.08
C TYR A 32 -15.43 -4.76 7.95
N LEU A 33 -14.14 -5.06 7.79
CA LEU A 33 -13.49 -6.08 8.58
C LEU A 33 -13.42 -5.62 10.04
N ALA A 34 -14.10 -6.34 10.94
CA ALA A 34 -14.24 -5.94 12.34
C ALA A 34 -13.15 -6.53 13.25
N THR A 35 -12.46 -7.59 12.82
CA THR A 35 -11.42 -8.28 13.58
C THR A 35 -10.26 -8.71 12.67
N GLU A 36 -9.16 -9.21 13.23
CA GLU A 36 -8.08 -9.81 12.43
C GLU A 36 -8.54 -11.07 11.65
N GLU A 37 -9.50 -11.80 12.22
CA GLU A 37 -10.26 -12.84 11.52
C GLU A 37 -11.35 -12.24 10.62
N PRO A 38 -11.82 -12.94 9.57
CA PRO A 38 -12.79 -12.43 8.60
C PRO A 38 -14.23 -12.34 9.15
N LYS A 39 -14.41 -11.59 10.25
CA LYS A 39 -15.71 -11.14 10.76
C LYS A 39 -15.98 -9.76 10.20
N TRP A 40 -17.15 -9.59 9.60
CA TRP A 40 -17.51 -8.40 8.87
C TRP A 40 -18.69 -7.70 9.54
N SER A 41 -18.59 -6.39 9.71
CA SER A 41 -19.66 -5.53 10.24
C SER A 41 -20.19 -4.61 9.14
N ARG A 42 -21.45 -4.21 9.24
CA ARG A 42 -22.04 -3.18 8.36
C ARG A 42 -21.76 -1.76 8.86
N HIS A 43 -21.04 -1.63 9.96
CA HIS A 43 -20.75 -0.37 10.61
C HIS A 43 -19.27 -0.01 10.44
N VAL A 44 -19.00 1.15 9.82
CA VAL A 44 -17.64 1.62 9.55
C VAL A 44 -16.82 1.84 10.83
N GLN A 45 -17.48 2.20 11.94
CA GLN A 45 -16.82 2.40 13.23
C GLN A 45 -16.23 1.11 13.81
N ASP A 46 -16.74 -0.06 13.42
CA ASP A 46 -16.25 -1.36 13.90
C ASP A 46 -15.00 -1.80 13.15
N ALA A 47 -14.62 -1.11 12.07
CA ALA A 47 -13.49 -1.49 11.24
C ALA A 47 -12.19 -1.54 12.04
N SER A 48 -11.54 -2.71 12.05
CA SER A 48 -10.24 -2.92 12.66
C SER A 48 -9.11 -2.66 11.67
N PRO A 49 -7.96 -2.13 12.13
CA PRO A 49 -6.82 -1.88 11.27
C PRO A 49 -6.17 -3.20 10.81
N VAL A 50 -5.74 -3.25 9.55
CA VAL A 50 -4.99 -4.39 8.98
C VAL A 50 -3.51 -4.07 8.78
N LEU A 51 -3.17 -2.79 8.62
CA LEU A 51 -1.80 -2.29 8.52
C LEU A 51 -1.69 -0.98 9.30
N THR A 52 -0.58 -0.82 10.02
CA THR A 52 -0.27 0.41 10.77
C THR A 52 0.93 1.10 10.13
N GLY A 53 0.81 2.41 9.92
CA GLY A 53 1.87 3.23 9.32
C GLY A 53 1.91 3.35 7.78
N PRO A 54 1.21 2.56 6.93
CA PRO A 54 1.26 2.83 5.50
C PRO A 54 0.52 4.14 5.16
N PRO A 55 0.98 4.86 4.12
CA PRO A 55 0.31 6.04 3.60
C PRO A 55 -1.05 5.70 2.98
N ASN A 56 -1.86 6.73 2.74
CA ASN A 56 -3.13 6.67 1.99
C ASN A 56 -2.96 6.14 0.55
N GLU A 57 -1.74 6.17 0.04
CA GLU A 57 -1.41 5.78 -1.32
C GLU A 57 -0.58 4.50 -1.34
N MET A 58 -1.26 3.39 -1.63
CA MET A 58 -0.65 2.08 -1.75
C MET A 58 -1.36 1.25 -2.81
N SER A 59 -0.70 0.21 -3.29
CA SER A 59 -1.31 -0.85 -4.11
C SER A 59 -1.37 -2.14 -3.30
N VAL A 60 -2.39 -2.96 -3.57
CA VAL A 60 -2.44 -4.34 -3.09
C VAL A 60 -2.88 -5.23 -4.23
N SER A 61 -2.07 -6.24 -4.55
CA SER A 61 -2.37 -7.22 -5.59
C SER A 61 -1.98 -8.63 -5.15
N PHE A 62 -2.45 -9.65 -5.88
CA PHE A 62 -1.96 -11.01 -5.68
C PHE A 62 -0.75 -11.23 -6.59
N ASN A 63 0.40 -11.56 -6.02
CA ASN A 63 1.63 -11.82 -6.74
C ASN A 63 1.78 -13.33 -6.96
N SER A 64 1.75 -13.79 -8.21
CA SER A 64 1.79 -15.23 -8.52
C SER A 64 3.14 -15.88 -8.25
N TYR A 65 4.24 -15.14 -8.40
CA TYR A 65 5.59 -15.62 -8.05
C TYR A 65 5.73 -15.89 -6.55
N LEU A 66 5.21 -14.99 -5.72
CA LEU A 66 5.23 -15.12 -4.25
C LEU A 66 4.13 -16.04 -3.71
N GLY A 67 3.08 -16.32 -4.50
CA GLY A 67 1.92 -17.11 -4.09
C GLY A 67 1.07 -16.45 -2.98
N CYS A 68 1.16 -15.13 -2.82
CA CYS A 68 0.49 -14.38 -1.77
C CYS A 68 0.13 -12.95 -2.22
N PHE A 69 -0.62 -12.22 -1.39
CA PHE A 69 -0.87 -10.80 -1.62
C PHE A 69 0.37 -9.98 -1.29
N LEU A 70 0.65 -8.98 -2.11
CA LEU A 70 1.71 -8.00 -1.94
C LEU A 70 1.08 -6.62 -1.82
N ALA A 71 1.39 -5.92 -0.73
CA ALA A 71 1.12 -4.50 -0.57
C ALA A 71 2.41 -3.72 -0.83
N VAL A 72 2.37 -2.74 -1.73
CA VAL A 72 3.49 -1.83 -1.97
C VAL A 72 3.08 -0.42 -1.59
N HIS A 73 3.93 0.24 -0.81
CA HIS A 73 3.71 1.60 -0.31
C HIS A 73 5.04 2.31 -0.03
N SER A 74 5.02 3.65 0.01
CA SER A 74 6.14 4.41 0.58
C SER A 74 6.23 4.16 2.08
N ASN A 75 7.44 3.94 2.59
CA ASN A 75 7.69 3.87 4.02
C ASN A 75 7.94 5.29 4.51
N ASP A 76 6.93 5.88 5.15
CA ASP A 76 6.93 7.28 5.59
C ASP A 76 7.33 8.29 4.48
N LEU A 77 8.34 9.13 4.72
CA LEU A 77 8.94 10.09 3.78
C LEU A 77 10.46 9.82 3.63
N SER A 78 10.95 8.65 4.04
CA SER A 78 12.37 8.27 4.10
C SER A 78 13.02 8.09 2.72
N GLY A 79 12.21 7.94 1.67
CA GLY A 79 12.68 7.54 0.35
C GLY A 79 12.56 6.05 0.08
N ASP A 80 12.25 5.23 1.09
CA ASP A 80 12.08 3.79 0.91
C ASP A 80 10.68 3.46 0.37
N ILE A 81 10.63 2.63 -0.67
CA ILE A 81 9.43 1.95 -1.15
C ILE A 81 9.50 0.51 -0.66
N VAL A 82 8.48 0.09 0.08
CA VAL A 82 8.48 -1.20 0.77
C VAL A 82 7.37 -2.12 0.26
N GLY A 83 7.62 -3.42 0.36
CA GLY A 83 6.66 -4.49 0.16
C GLY A 83 6.28 -5.16 1.48
N ARG A 84 5.01 -5.54 1.63
CA ARG A 84 4.52 -6.41 2.71
C ARG A 84 3.71 -7.54 2.11
N THR A 85 3.86 -8.75 2.62
CA THR A 85 3.15 -9.93 2.11
C THR A 85 2.06 -10.40 3.06
N ALA A 86 1.00 -11.00 2.52
CA ALA A 86 -0.08 -11.61 3.31
C ALA A 86 -0.74 -12.78 2.58
N PRO A 87 -1.22 -13.81 3.31
CA PRO A 87 -1.96 -14.93 2.70
C PRO A 87 -3.37 -14.53 2.24
N ASN A 88 -3.97 -13.49 2.85
CA ASN A 88 -5.29 -12.98 2.50
C ASN A 88 -5.20 -11.47 2.24
N PRO A 89 -6.15 -10.86 1.50
CA PRO A 89 -6.12 -9.41 1.30
C PRO A 89 -6.29 -8.63 2.61
N TRP A 90 -6.89 -9.21 3.65
CA TRP A 90 -6.95 -8.55 4.96
C TRP A 90 -5.76 -8.85 5.88
N GLY A 91 -4.77 -9.63 5.45
CA GLY A 91 -3.63 -10.01 6.28
C GLY A 91 -3.67 -11.46 6.79
N PRO A 92 -2.92 -11.79 7.85
CA PRO A 92 -1.97 -10.89 8.54
C PRO A 92 -0.85 -10.46 7.60
N TRP A 93 -0.48 -9.19 7.67
CA TRP A 93 0.60 -8.62 6.85
C TRP A 93 1.96 -8.77 7.52
N SER A 94 2.99 -9.03 6.73
CA SER A 94 4.37 -9.06 7.20
C SER A 94 4.89 -7.68 7.64
N ASP A 95 6.04 -7.69 8.30
CA ASP A 95 6.90 -6.52 8.41
C ASP A 95 7.32 -6.02 7.01
N PRO A 96 7.62 -4.72 6.87
CA PRO A 96 8.00 -4.15 5.58
C PRO A 96 9.38 -4.63 5.16
N VAL A 97 9.52 -4.95 3.87
CA VAL A 97 10.80 -5.24 3.21
C VAL A 97 11.06 -4.15 2.20
N VAL A 98 12.25 -3.53 2.24
CA VAL A 98 12.64 -2.51 1.26
C VAL A 98 12.79 -3.14 -0.11
N LEU A 99 12.02 -2.63 -1.07
CA LEU A 99 12.09 -3.03 -2.49
C LEU A 99 12.96 -2.05 -3.28
N TRP A 100 12.90 -0.77 -2.93
CA TRP A 100 13.63 0.29 -3.60
C TRP A 100 13.91 1.44 -2.62
N THR A 101 15.07 2.07 -2.73
CA THR A 101 15.40 3.31 -2.00
C THR A 101 15.65 4.41 -3.01
N VAL A 102 14.83 5.46 -2.96
CA VAL A 102 15.02 6.65 -3.78
C VAL A 102 16.16 7.49 -3.19
N ARG A 103 17.11 7.88 -4.05
CA ARG A 103 18.25 8.72 -3.69
C ARG A 103 18.34 9.86 -4.71
N PRO A 104 17.54 10.92 -4.53
CA PRO A 104 17.54 12.02 -5.48
C PRO A 104 18.83 12.83 -5.34
N GLU A 105 19.35 13.29 -6.48
CA GLU A 105 20.53 14.15 -6.55
C GLU A 105 20.10 15.57 -6.89
N TYR A 106 20.11 16.45 -5.89
CA TYR A 106 19.75 17.85 -6.08
C TYR A 106 20.96 18.72 -6.39
N GLN A 107 20.85 19.55 -7.42
CA GLN A 107 21.79 20.65 -7.61
C GLN A 107 21.69 21.68 -6.47
N ASN A 108 20.48 21.93 -5.97
CA ASN A 108 20.20 22.80 -4.82
C ASN A 108 19.30 22.04 -3.85
N PRO A 109 19.85 21.37 -2.81
CA PRO A 109 19.06 20.54 -1.92
C PRO A 109 18.11 21.38 -1.07
N PRO A 110 16.86 20.90 -0.84
CA PRO A 110 15.93 21.56 0.07
C PRO A 110 16.46 21.55 1.51
N PRO A 111 15.96 22.44 2.40
CA PRO A 111 16.36 22.47 3.81
C PRO A 111 15.72 21.35 4.65
N TYR A 112 15.13 20.34 4.01
CA TYR A 112 14.45 19.20 4.62
C TYR A 112 14.72 17.94 3.77
N PRO A 113 14.52 16.72 4.30
CA PRO A 113 14.72 15.48 3.54
C PRO A 113 13.80 15.40 2.32
N PRO A 114 14.23 14.76 1.21
CA PRO A 114 13.36 14.48 0.06
C PRO A 114 12.03 13.88 0.50
N LEU A 115 10.92 14.36 -0.06
CA LEU A 115 9.60 13.84 0.31
C LEU A 115 9.11 12.89 -0.77
N ILE A 116 9.34 11.59 -0.52
CA ILE A 116 8.96 10.52 -1.45
C ILE A 116 7.68 9.86 -0.95
N TYR A 117 6.66 9.81 -1.81
CA TYR A 117 5.36 9.28 -1.46
C TYR A 117 4.70 8.55 -2.65
N ALA A 118 3.49 8.05 -2.45
CA ALA A 118 2.69 7.36 -3.45
C ALA A 118 3.35 6.12 -4.09
N GLY A 119 4.22 5.44 -3.35
CA GLY A 119 4.81 4.17 -3.75
C GLY A 119 3.75 3.12 -4.08
N LYS A 120 3.71 2.59 -5.31
CA LYS A 120 2.73 1.58 -5.74
C LYS A 120 3.37 0.65 -6.76
N GLU A 121 2.97 -0.62 -6.78
CA GLU A 121 3.25 -1.52 -7.90
C GLU A 121 2.18 -1.45 -8.99
N HIS A 122 2.58 -1.88 -10.19
CA HIS A 122 1.75 -2.03 -11.38
C HIS A 122 1.68 -3.51 -11.80
N PRO A 123 0.81 -4.32 -11.16
CA PRO A 123 0.71 -5.75 -11.47
C PRO A 123 0.33 -6.05 -12.93
N GLU A 124 -0.31 -5.09 -13.61
CA GLU A 124 -0.71 -5.18 -15.02
C GLU A 124 0.45 -5.29 -16.01
N ILE A 125 1.65 -4.86 -15.63
CA ILE A 125 2.87 -4.91 -16.45
C ILE A 125 3.98 -5.73 -15.81
N ALA A 126 3.70 -6.45 -14.72
CA ALA A 126 4.69 -7.27 -14.04
C ALA A 126 5.26 -8.36 -14.96
N GLY A 127 6.58 -8.57 -14.88
CA GLY A 127 7.31 -9.58 -15.65
C GLY A 127 7.50 -10.88 -14.87
N GLU A 128 7.80 -11.96 -15.60
CA GLU A 128 8.15 -13.28 -15.03
C GLU A 128 7.15 -13.79 -13.98
N GLY A 129 5.85 -13.60 -14.22
CA GLY A 129 4.79 -14.05 -13.31
C GLY A 129 4.72 -13.27 -11.98
N GLY A 130 5.28 -12.06 -11.92
CA GLY A 130 5.32 -11.22 -10.71
C GLY A 130 6.68 -11.20 -10.02
N LYS A 131 7.71 -11.86 -10.57
CA LYS A 131 9.07 -11.76 -10.04
C LYS A 131 9.71 -10.40 -10.37
N VAL A 132 9.40 -9.85 -11.54
CA VAL A 132 9.82 -8.50 -11.94
C VAL A 132 8.66 -7.55 -11.70
N LEU A 133 8.85 -6.61 -10.79
CA LEU A 133 7.89 -5.59 -10.41
C LEU A 133 8.21 -4.27 -11.10
N TYR A 134 7.17 -3.54 -11.47
CA TYR A 134 7.28 -2.14 -11.88
C TYR A 134 6.60 -1.27 -10.82
N LEU A 135 7.37 -0.37 -10.22
CA LEU A 135 6.92 0.48 -9.13
C LEU A 135 6.90 1.94 -9.57
N THR A 136 5.87 2.67 -9.17
CA THR A 136 5.86 4.14 -9.23
C THR A 136 6.03 4.77 -7.87
N TYR A 137 6.60 5.97 -7.85
CA TYR A 137 6.61 6.88 -6.71
C TYR A 137 6.57 8.33 -7.19
N ILE A 138 6.19 9.23 -6.31
CA ILE A 138 6.26 10.68 -6.52
C ILE A 138 7.35 11.26 -5.62
N GLU A 139 8.17 12.11 -6.21
CA GLU A 139 9.01 13.05 -5.49
C GLU A 139 8.29 14.40 -5.42
N PHE A 140 8.09 14.93 -4.21
CA PHE A 140 7.33 16.16 -4.01
C PHE A 140 7.95 17.38 -4.71
N GLU A 141 9.28 17.42 -4.77
CA GLU A 141 10.05 18.55 -5.30
C GLU A 141 9.86 18.75 -6.81
N GLU A 142 9.80 17.66 -7.58
CA GLU A 142 9.59 17.70 -9.03
C GLU A 142 8.14 17.47 -9.43
N TYR A 143 7.38 16.72 -8.61
CA TYR A 143 5.97 16.40 -8.80
C TYR A 143 5.65 15.63 -10.09
N PHE A 144 6.59 14.80 -10.57
CA PHE A 144 6.37 13.85 -11.67
C PHE A 144 6.47 12.41 -11.16
N PRO A 145 5.70 11.46 -11.73
CA PRO A 145 5.84 10.06 -11.39
C PRO A 145 7.11 9.47 -11.99
N HIS A 146 7.88 8.79 -11.16
CA HIS A 146 9.02 7.97 -11.56
C HIS A 146 8.59 6.52 -11.65
N LEU A 147 9.10 5.79 -12.64
CA LEU A 147 8.89 4.34 -12.80
C LEU A 147 10.23 3.63 -12.63
N VAL A 148 10.26 2.61 -11.77
CA VAL A 148 11.45 1.77 -11.55
C VAL A 148 11.10 0.30 -11.69
N GLU A 149 12.08 -0.47 -12.16
CA GLU A 149 12.01 -1.92 -12.24
C GLU A 149 12.73 -2.55 -11.04
N VAL A 150 12.09 -3.52 -10.38
CA VAL A 150 12.65 -4.25 -9.25
C VAL A 150 12.50 -5.74 -9.48
N THR A 151 13.55 -6.52 -9.29
CA THR A 151 13.49 -7.99 -9.36
C THR A 151 13.54 -8.57 -7.95
N LEU A 152 12.54 -9.38 -7.62
CA LEU A 152 12.48 -10.11 -6.36
C LEU A 152 13.53 -11.24 -6.33
N THR A 153 14.21 -11.39 -5.19
CA THR A 153 15.24 -12.40 -4.94
C THR A 153 14.73 -13.55 -4.09
#